data_AF-A0A8H6DR73-F1
#
_entry.id   AF-A0A8H6DR73-F1
#
_cell.length_a   1.000
_cell.length_b   1.000
_cell.length_c   1.000
_cell.angle_alpha   90.00
_cell.angle_beta   90.00
_cell.angle_gamma   90.00
#
_symmetry.space_group_name_H-M   'P 1'
#
loop_
_entity.id
_entity.type
_entity.pdbx_description
1 polymer ?
#
loop_
_entity_poly.entity_id
_entity_poly.type
_entity_poly.pdbx_seq_one_letter_code
_entity_poly.pdbx_strand_id
1 'polypeptide(L)'
;MPPLRPLLPAANGYQRSSPIATPSTKQKASTACQSFLRRQDAYLQCLYTAFNNLPSHEELIGMISGMPEQDVAEIVRRLKAGMDAASIVSFVRDGNLLMQLLLTPETTRRYEFPLVAEMPYHLYIGGSPYLDSLYHRSLFPRSTSGSEDSSLETEVHGVNKINRRAVDDDIHYTAYELPYHTAQMVEPLMEKVTAAPSIKVISDDHLFKRLISSYFCYPYLCCPFVHKDLFLEDMAAGWTTFCSSLLVNAMLANACVLTIPGSSKVWLPESLTYRFVAEARQLWGLESLPSRSKVALILSYNTTNNGLDEIGTVYARRACGMSHDLGLFGPEEWGTGTKMEKARLFISRALYSWQAIFDYYFFRPPYLIQPPQTPLPNPRLHPYWYGEVYFQYPRDPRPISLSIRYRFYYETALHKITNDIGLLTSGKPLAQMLTLDELAVIKGKLDQWKDLFPEAFQPEKVVLQSHLIVQYWQIVKAECGKIQGGGPVASKEPPVIPPQSPRHA
;
A
#
# COMPACT_ATOMS: atom_id res chain seq x y z
N MET A 1 -34.35 -27.90 -4.54
CA MET A 1 -33.80 -26.55 -4.76
C MET A 1 -33.69 -26.33 -6.26
N PRO A 2 -34.20 -25.22 -6.82
CA PRO A 2 -34.18 -25.01 -8.26
C PRO A 2 -32.75 -24.70 -8.74
N PRO A 3 -32.38 -25.11 -9.96
CA PRO A 3 -31.07 -24.79 -10.55
C PRO A 3 -30.97 -23.28 -10.83
N LEU A 4 -29.81 -22.70 -10.51
CA LEU A 4 -29.49 -21.29 -10.74
C LEU A 4 -29.58 -20.95 -12.24
N ARG A 5 -30.49 -20.04 -12.59
CA ARG A 5 -30.54 -19.41 -13.92
C ARG A 5 -29.36 -18.44 -14.10
N PRO A 6 -28.88 -18.22 -15.34
CA PRO A 6 -27.78 -17.30 -15.63
C PRO A 6 -28.25 -15.84 -15.47
N LEU A 7 -27.58 -15.07 -14.62
CA LEU A 7 -27.82 -13.62 -14.48
C LEU A 7 -26.81 -12.79 -15.28
N LEU A 8 -26.65 -13.12 -16.56
CA LEU A 8 -26.12 -12.24 -17.60
C LEU A 8 -26.96 -12.48 -18.86
N PRO A 9 -27.50 -11.45 -19.53
CA PRO A 9 -28.31 -11.64 -20.72
C PRO A 9 -27.45 -12.22 -21.85
N ALA A 10 -27.95 -13.28 -22.48
CA ALA A 10 -27.44 -13.77 -23.75
C ALA A 10 -27.54 -12.63 -24.78
N ALA A 11 -26.46 -12.45 -25.55
CA ALA A 11 -26.44 -11.56 -26.69
C ALA A 11 -27.44 -12.06 -27.74
N ASN A 12 -28.65 -11.49 -27.74
CA ASN A 12 -29.58 -11.62 -28.85
C ASN A 12 -29.64 -10.30 -29.62
N GLY A 13 -29.48 -10.45 -30.93
CA GLY A 13 -29.19 -9.38 -31.87
C GLY A 13 -30.22 -8.26 -31.87
N TYR A 14 -29.71 -7.04 -31.68
CA TYR A 14 -30.34 -5.82 -32.17
C TYR A 14 -29.51 -5.34 -33.36
N GLN A 15 -30.05 -5.51 -34.57
CA GLN A 15 -29.63 -4.74 -35.73
C GLN A 15 -29.89 -3.26 -35.42
N ARG A 16 -28.82 -2.49 -35.20
CA ARG A 16 -28.84 -1.04 -35.37
C ARG A 16 -27.93 -0.69 -36.53
N SER A 17 -28.53 -0.11 -37.56
CA SER A 17 -27.90 0.62 -38.65
C SER A 17 -26.77 1.51 -38.15
N SER A 18 -25.57 1.30 -38.69
CA SER A 18 -24.38 2.10 -38.42
C SER A 18 -24.54 3.54 -38.91
N PRO A 19 -24.28 4.57 -38.09
CA PRO A 19 -23.74 5.81 -38.61
C PRO A 19 -22.24 5.59 -38.86
N ILE A 20 -21.79 5.97 -40.05
CA ILE A 20 -20.39 6.00 -40.47
C ILE A 20 -19.60 6.81 -39.42
N ALA A 21 -18.78 6.12 -38.63
CA ALA A 21 -17.91 6.74 -37.64
C ALA A 21 -16.58 7.14 -38.31
N THR A 22 -16.32 8.43 -38.37
CA THR A 22 -15.00 9.00 -38.63
C THR A 22 -14.01 8.53 -37.55
N PRO A 23 -12.73 8.28 -37.90
CA PRO A 23 -11.77 7.68 -36.98
C PRO A 23 -11.46 8.63 -35.82
N SER A 24 -11.85 8.21 -34.62
CA SER A 24 -11.67 8.99 -33.39
C SER A 24 -10.23 8.96 -32.88
N THR A 25 -9.88 10.03 -32.19
CA THR A 25 -8.60 10.47 -31.61
C THR A 25 -7.78 9.38 -30.88
N LYS A 26 -8.39 8.26 -30.50
CA LYS A 26 -7.72 7.10 -29.86
C LYS A 26 -6.78 6.34 -30.78
N GLN A 27 -7.09 6.21 -32.08
CA GLN A 27 -6.17 5.58 -33.05
C GLN A 27 -4.95 6.48 -33.31
N LYS A 28 -5.15 7.80 -33.40
CA LYS A 28 -4.05 8.77 -33.60
C LYS A 28 -3.08 8.80 -32.41
N ALA A 29 -3.58 8.69 -31.18
CA ALA A 29 -2.74 8.66 -29.97
C ALA A 29 -1.92 7.36 -29.87
N SER A 30 -2.48 6.21 -30.25
CA SER A 30 -1.77 4.92 -30.26
C SER A 30 -0.66 4.89 -31.33
N THR A 31 -0.95 5.38 -32.54
CA THR A 31 0.05 5.45 -33.62
C THR A 31 1.13 6.49 -33.31
N ALA A 32 0.78 7.62 -32.69
CA ALA A 32 1.75 8.62 -32.24
C ALA A 32 2.69 8.07 -31.16
N CYS A 33 2.16 7.35 -30.16
CA CYS A 33 2.96 6.75 -29.10
C CYS A 33 3.88 5.62 -29.62
N GLN A 34 3.40 4.77 -30.54
CA GLN A 34 4.24 3.78 -31.22
C GLN A 34 5.28 4.39 -32.14
N SER A 35 4.98 5.53 -32.78
CA SER A 35 5.94 6.28 -33.61
C SER A 35 6.99 7.02 -32.76
N PHE A 36 6.63 7.47 -31.56
CA PHE A 36 7.53 8.09 -30.60
C PHE A 36 8.50 7.05 -30.02
N LEU A 37 8.00 5.88 -29.60
CA LEU A 37 8.84 4.79 -29.12
C LEU A 37 9.77 4.25 -30.23
N ARG A 38 9.29 4.08 -31.46
CA ARG A 38 10.15 3.70 -32.60
C ARG A 38 11.19 4.77 -32.95
N ARG A 39 10.88 6.07 -32.81
CA ARG A 39 11.85 7.15 -32.99
C ARG A 39 12.86 7.20 -31.86
N GLN A 40 12.46 6.89 -30.63
CA GLN A 40 13.35 6.84 -29.47
C GLN A 40 14.29 5.63 -29.55
N ASP A 41 13.79 4.46 -29.95
CA ASP A 41 14.62 3.28 -30.23
C ASP A 41 15.54 3.51 -31.43
N ALA A 42 15.06 4.09 -32.52
CA ALA A 42 15.90 4.43 -33.67
C ALA A 42 16.93 5.52 -33.34
N TYR A 43 16.62 6.47 -32.46
CA TYR A 43 17.55 7.49 -31.99
C TYR A 43 18.60 6.90 -31.03
N LEU A 44 18.19 6.04 -30.10
CA LEU A 44 19.11 5.30 -29.22
C LEU A 44 20.01 4.38 -30.03
N GLN A 45 19.48 3.68 -31.03
CA GLN A 45 20.23 2.78 -31.89
C GLN A 45 21.13 3.53 -32.86
N CYS A 46 20.70 4.71 -33.35
CA CYS A 46 21.52 5.64 -34.13
C CYS A 46 22.65 6.23 -33.28
N LEU A 47 22.37 6.65 -32.04
CA LEU A 47 23.39 7.07 -31.08
C LEU A 47 24.34 5.91 -30.76
N TYR A 48 23.84 4.68 -30.59
CA TYR A 48 24.66 3.50 -30.32
C TYR A 48 25.56 3.14 -31.53
N THR A 49 25.07 3.27 -32.76
CA THR A 49 25.90 3.11 -33.97
C THR A 49 26.83 4.29 -34.21
N ALA A 50 26.45 5.52 -33.87
CA ALA A 50 27.31 6.70 -33.98
C ALA A 50 28.43 6.66 -32.94
N PHE A 51 28.15 6.19 -31.72
CA PHE A 51 29.12 5.99 -30.64
C PHE A 51 30.09 4.85 -30.95
N ASN A 52 29.66 3.83 -31.72
CA ASN A 52 30.52 2.72 -32.15
C ASN A 52 31.27 2.98 -33.46
N ASN A 53 31.01 4.08 -34.17
CA ASN A 53 31.60 4.40 -35.47
C ASN A 53 32.54 5.62 -35.45
N LEU A 54 32.95 6.12 -34.28
CA LEU A 54 34.03 7.11 -34.23
C LEU A 54 35.37 6.41 -34.52
N PRO A 55 36.26 7.01 -35.34
CA PRO A 55 37.63 6.52 -35.46
C PRO A 55 38.26 6.51 -34.07
N SER A 56 38.92 5.42 -33.66
CA SER A 56 39.42 5.21 -32.29
C SER A 56 40.30 6.36 -31.73
N HIS A 57 40.82 7.22 -32.61
CA HIS A 57 41.58 8.43 -32.27
C HIS A 57 40.70 9.60 -31.80
N GLU A 58 39.51 9.80 -32.37
CA GLU A 58 38.59 10.88 -31.96
C GLU A 58 37.96 10.57 -30.59
N GLU A 59 37.61 9.30 -30.36
CA GLU A 59 37.09 8.85 -29.05
C GLU A 59 38.14 9.01 -27.94
N LEU A 60 39.41 8.67 -28.24
CA LEU A 60 40.51 8.85 -27.29
C LEU A 60 40.74 10.33 -26.93
N ILE A 61 40.67 11.23 -27.92
CA ILE A 61 40.82 12.68 -27.70
C ILE A 61 39.65 13.23 -26.86
N GLY A 62 38.43 12.76 -27.12
CA GLY A 62 37.26 13.08 -26.31
C GLY A 62 37.39 12.64 -24.85
N MET A 63 37.91 11.43 -24.61
CA MET A 63 38.15 10.91 -23.27
C MET A 63 39.23 11.70 -22.52
N ILE A 64 40.36 12.01 -23.17
CA ILE A 64 41.48 12.77 -22.56
C ILE A 64 41.02 14.17 -22.09
N SER A 65 40.07 14.78 -22.79
CA SER A 65 39.59 16.13 -22.49
C SER A 65 38.84 16.27 -21.15
N GLY A 66 38.33 15.15 -20.59
CA GLY A 66 37.58 15.12 -19.34
C GLY A 66 38.26 14.40 -18.18
N MET A 67 39.49 13.92 -18.36
CA MET A 67 40.20 13.09 -17.39
C MET A 67 41.16 13.92 -16.49
N PRO A 68 41.39 13.50 -15.24
CA PRO A 68 42.44 14.08 -14.38
C PRO A 68 43.83 13.95 -15.00
N GLU A 69 44.72 14.91 -14.73
CA GLU A 69 46.06 14.96 -15.34
C GLU A 69 46.91 13.69 -15.10
N GLN A 70 46.72 13.02 -13.96
CA GLN A 70 47.42 11.76 -13.63
C GLN A 70 47.02 10.62 -14.57
N ASP A 71 45.74 10.51 -14.93
CA ASP A 71 45.22 9.47 -15.81
C ASP A 71 45.59 9.76 -17.27
N VAL A 72 45.60 11.04 -17.65
CA VAL A 72 46.09 11.49 -18.97
C VAL A 72 47.58 11.14 -19.13
N ALA A 73 48.39 11.35 -18.08
CA ALA A 73 49.81 11.02 -18.11
C ALA A 73 50.07 9.51 -18.33
N GLU A 74 49.24 8.65 -17.73
CA GLU A 74 49.33 7.19 -17.90
C GLU A 74 48.88 6.74 -19.30
N ILE A 75 47.85 7.37 -19.87
CA ILE A 75 47.43 7.15 -21.26
C ILE A 75 48.55 7.53 -22.24
N VAL A 76 49.17 8.70 -22.04
CA VAL A 76 50.30 9.16 -22.86
C VAL A 76 51.51 8.24 -22.73
N ARG A 77 51.77 7.70 -21.54
CA ARG A 77 52.85 6.71 -21.32
C ARG A 77 52.61 5.43 -22.12
N ARG A 78 51.36 4.95 -22.18
CA ARG A 78 50.97 3.73 -22.92
C ARG A 78 50.99 3.92 -24.43
N LEU A 79 50.59 5.10 -24.92
CA LEU A 79 50.77 5.48 -26.32
C LEU A 79 52.25 5.49 -26.72
N LYS A 80 53.12 6.07 -25.88
CA LYS A 80 54.57 6.08 -26.10
C LYS A 80 55.20 4.68 -26.07
N ALA A 81 54.58 3.74 -25.35
CA ALA A 81 54.99 2.33 -25.32
C ALA A 81 54.52 1.51 -26.53
N GLY A 82 53.82 2.14 -27.50
CA GLY A 82 53.41 1.52 -28.75
C GLY A 82 52.03 0.84 -28.71
N MET A 83 51.21 1.12 -27.70
CA MET A 83 49.83 0.63 -27.66
C MET A 83 48.95 1.45 -28.61
N ASP A 84 48.12 0.76 -29.41
CA ASP A 84 47.23 1.41 -30.36
C ASP A 84 46.04 2.09 -29.66
N ALA A 85 45.48 3.10 -30.32
CA ALA A 85 44.40 3.91 -29.74
C ALA A 85 43.14 3.09 -29.40
N ALA A 86 42.82 2.03 -30.16
CA ALA A 86 41.64 1.20 -29.90
C ALA A 86 41.80 0.37 -28.63
N SER A 87 42.99 -0.20 -28.40
CA SER A 87 43.30 -0.93 -27.16
C SER A 87 43.23 -0.05 -25.92
N ILE A 88 43.65 1.21 -26.01
CA ILE A 88 43.58 2.17 -24.89
C ILE A 88 42.13 2.55 -24.57
N VAL A 89 41.31 2.82 -25.60
CA VAL A 89 39.88 3.10 -25.44
C VAL A 89 39.17 1.92 -24.78
N SER A 90 39.47 0.68 -25.20
CA SER A 90 38.92 -0.52 -24.55
C SER A 90 39.34 -0.61 -23.09
N PHE A 91 40.62 -0.43 -22.78
CA PHE A 91 41.14 -0.51 -21.41
C PHE A 91 40.47 0.50 -20.46
N VAL A 92 40.27 1.74 -20.92
CA VAL A 92 39.58 2.79 -20.14
C VAL A 92 38.09 2.45 -19.97
N ARG A 93 37.44 1.95 -21.02
CA ARG A 93 36.03 1.53 -20.97
C ARG A 93 35.82 0.35 -20.00
N ASP A 94 36.70 -0.64 -20.05
CA ASP A 94 36.67 -1.83 -19.19
C ASP A 94 36.97 -1.45 -17.72
N GLY A 95 37.92 -0.55 -17.50
CA GLY A 95 38.20 0.01 -16.17
C GLY A 95 37.02 0.82 -15.61
N ASN A 96 36.37 1.62 -16.44
CA ASN A 96 35.19 2.40 -16.04
C ASN A 96 33.99 1.49 -15.75
N LEU A 97 33.79 0.41 -16.52
CA LEU A 97 32.79 -0.63 -16.25
C LEU A 97 33.04 -1.31 -14.90
N LEU A 98 34.29 -1.67 -14.59
CA LEU A 98 34.68 -2.20 -13.28
C LEU A 98 34.38 -1.21 -12.15
N MET A 99 34.69 0.08 -12.34
CA MET A 99 34.35 1.12 -11.37
C MET A 99 32.83 1.30 -11.21
N GLN A 100 32.06 1.25 -12.29
CA GLN A 100 30.60 1.29 -12.24
C GLN A 100 29.99 0.08 -11.53
N LEU A 101 30.59 -1.11 -11.67
CA LEU A 101 30.21 -2.31 -10.92
C LEU A 101 30.59 -2.20 -9.43
N LEU A 102 31.61 -1.40 -9.09
CA LEU A 102 32.04 -1.12 -7.72
C LEU A 102 31.24 0.03 -7.06
N LEU A 103 30.63 0.91 -7.86
CA LEU A 103 29.72 1.93 -7.34
C LEU A 103 28.49 1.23 -6.73
N THR A 104 28.27 1.40 -5.43
CA THR A 104 26.96 1.13 -4.84
C THR A 104 25.95 2.07 -5.51
N PRO A 105 24.99 1.56 -6.31
CA PRO A 105 24.01 2.43 -6.94
C PRO A 105 23.28 3.24 -5.88
N GLU A 106 22.97 4.50 -6.18
CA GLU A 106 22.10 5.33 -5.36
C GLU A 106 20.73 4.64 -5.32
N THR A 107 20.43 3.97 -4.21
CA THR A 107 19.19 3.19 -4.07
C THR A 107 18.02 4.03 -3.61
N THR A 108 18.26 5.28 -3.23
CA THR A 108 17.24 6.22 -2.77
C THR A 108 16.30 6.56 -3.92
N ARG A 109 15.33 5.69 -4.19
CA ARG A 109 14.25 5.94 -5.13
C ARG A 109 13.22 6.80 -4.40
N ARG A 110 13.40 8.11 -4.44
CA ARG A 110 12.39 9.05 -3.96
C ARG A 110 11.21 9.02 -4.94
N TYR A 111 10.01 8.88 -4.41
CA TYR A 111 8.82 9.15 -5.21
C TYR A 111 8.78 10.65 -5.47
N GLU A 112 9.17 11.06 -6.68
CA GLU A 112 8.89 12.41 -7.14
C GLU A 112 7.38 12.53 -7.32
N PHE A 113 6.77 13.45 -6.57
CA PHE A 113 5.38 13.79 -6.79
C PHE A 113 5.25 14.34 -8.21
N PRO A 114 4.39 13.74 -9.07
CA PRO A 114 4.31 14.14 -10.48
C PRO A 114 3.90 15.60 -10.72
N LEU A 115 3.39 16.26 -9.69
CA LEU A 115 2.74 17.57 -9.79
C LEU A 115 3.35 18.64 -8.87
N VAL A 116 4.11 18.27 -7.83
CA VAL A 116 4.67 19.24 -6.87
C VAL A 116 6.00 18.74 -6.32
N ALA A 117 7.11 19.44 -6.61
CA ALA A 117 8.44 19.06 -6.12
C ALA A 117 8.69 19.44 -4.65
N GLU A 118 7.98 20.45 -4.15
CA GLU A 118 8.14 21.00 -2.80
C GLU A 118 6.84 20.96 -2.01
N MET A 119 6.90 20.90 -0.68
CA MET A 119 5.69 20.99 0.13
C MET A 119 5.08 22.40 0.04
N PRO A 120 3.78 22.54 -0.30
CA PRO A 120 3.14 23.85 -0.36
C PRO A 120 3.25 24.64 0.96
N TYR A 121 3.58 25.94 0.88
CA TYR A 121 3.83 26.78 2.06
C TYR A 121 2.71 26.74 3.11
N HIS A 122 1.45 26.69 2.67
CA HIS A 122 0.27 26.68 3.55
C HIS A 122 0.13 25.40 4.40
N LEU A 123 0.90 24.34 4.10
CA LEU A 123 0.93 23.12 4.91
C LEU A 123 1.98 23.19 6.03
N TYR A 124 2.86 24.18 6.04
CA TYR A 124 3.77 24.47 7.16
C TYR A 124 3.00 25.16 8.29
N ILE A 125 2.11 24.41 8.91
CA ILE A 125 1.35 24.84 10.08
C ILE A 125 2.20 24.58 11.32
N GLY A 126 2.53 25.64 12.06
CA GLY A 126 3.31 25.54 13.30
C GLY A 126 2.67 24.57 14.30
N GLY A 127 3.49 23.70 14.89
CA GLY A 127 3.04 22.68 15.85
C GLY A 127 2.51 21.38 15.23
N SER A 128 2.59 21.20 13.91
CA SER A 128 2.26 19.92 13.27
C SER A 128 3.35 18.86 13.53
N PRO A 129 3.04 17.74 14.23
CA PRO A 129 4.04 16.71 14.54
C PRO A 129 4.55 15.98 13.29
N TYR A 130 3.82 16.05 12.16
CA TYR A 130 4.25 15.46 10.89
C TYR A 130 5.45 16.20 10.27
N LEU A 131 5.60 17.50 10.54
CA LEU A 131 6.74 18.28 10.04
C LEU A 131 8.05 17.88 10.74
N ASP A 132 7.95 17.30 11.95
CA ASP A 132 9.09 16.78 12.70
C ASP A 132 9.36 15.29 12.41
N SER A 133 8.50 14.63 11.63
CA SER A 133 8.62 13.20 11.32
C SER A 133 9.88 12.87 10.50
N LEU A 134 10.36 11.63 10.66
CA LEU A 134 11.47 11.10 9.87
C LEU A 134 11.12 11.03 8.37
N TYR A 135 9.85 10.79 8.05
CA TYR A 135 9.36 10.78 6.68
C TYR A 135 9.48 12.16 6.01
N HIS A 136 9.03 13.22 6.68
CA HIS A 136 9.18 14.60 6.17
C HIS A 136 10.66 14.97 6.00
N ARG A 137 11.52 14.62 6.97
CA ARG A 137 12.97 14.88 6.91
C ARG A 137 13.66 14.16 5.75
N SER A 138 13.25 12.92 5.46
CA SER A 138 13.80 12.11 4.37
C SER A 138 13.42 12.66 2.99
N LEU A 139 12.19 13.17 2.85
CA LEU A 139 11.69 13.75 1.59
C LEU A 139 12.19 15.18 1.33
N PHE A 140 12.33 15.99 2.37
CA PHE A 140 12.79 17.38 2.28
C PHE A 140 14.04 17.58 3.16
N PRO A 141 15.22 17.08 2.73
CA PRO A 141 16.47 17.37 3.41
C PRO A 141 16.65 18.89 3.48
N ARG A 142 16.97 19.43 4.67
CA ARG A 142 17.33 20.84 4.78
C ARG A 142 18.54 21.08 3.87
N SER A 143 18.42 21.99 2.91
CA SER A 143 19.55 22.46 2.13
C SER A 143 20.61 23.00 3.10
N THR A 144 21.70 22.26 3.29
CA THR A 144 22.92 22.74 3.92
C THR A 144 23.66 23.67 2.95
N SER A 145 22.97 24.72 2.49
CA SER A 145 23.61 25.87 1.85
C SER A 145 24.00 26.86 2.95
N GLY A 146 25.00 26.47 3.73
CA GLY A 146 25.51 27.25 4.85
C GLY A 146 26.58 26.49 5.60
N SER A 147 27.80 26.50 5.06
CA SER A 147 29.06 26.37 5.82
C SER A 147 29.02 25.38 6.99
N GLU A 148 29.07 24.08 6.69
CA GLU A 148 29.46 23.06 7.68
C GLU A 148 30.98 23.12 7.92
N ASP A 149 31.41 24.24 8.48
CA ASP A 149 32.69 24.42 9.18
C ASP A 149 32.46 25.43 10.30
N SER A 150 31.59 25.08 11.25
CA SER A 150 31.74 25.54 12.62
C SER A 150 30.96 24.64 13.56
N SER A 151 31.72 23.81 14.27
CA SER A 151 31.38 23.39 15.62
C SER A 151 31.27 24.63 16.51
N LEU A 152 30.10 25.26 16.55
CA LEU A 152 29.79 26.23 17.58
C LEU A 152 28.41 25.91 18.18
N GLU A 153 28.50 25.48 19.44
CA GLU A 153 27.41 25.43 20.41
C GLU A 153 26.65 26.75 20.36
N THR A 154 25.35 26.69 20.06
CA THR A 154 24.46 27.84 20.26
C THR A 154 23.51 27.49 21.40
N GLU A 155 23.81 28.02 22.59
CA GLU A 155 22.89 28.04 23.71
C GLU A 155 21.71 28.96 23.38
N VAL A 156 20.52 28.38 23.20
CA VAL A 156 19.26 29.11 23.33
C VAL A 156 18.33 28.31 24.23
N HIS A 157 18.05 28.87 25.41
CA HIS A 157 17.04 28.43 26.39
C HIS A 157 17.32 27.13 27.18
N GLY A 158 18.56 26.91 27.61
CA GLY A 158 18.85 26.06 28.79
C GLY A 158 18.48 24.58 28.67
N VAL A 159 18.26 24.06 27.46
CA VAL A 159 18.11 22.62 27.21
C VAL A 159 19.26 22.17 26.31
N ASN A 160 20.22 21.45 26.90
CA ASN A 160 21.25 20.73 26.16
C ASN A 160 20.62 19.70 25.22
N LYS A 161 20.31 20.10 23.98
CA LYS A 161 20.10 19.14 22.89
C LYS A 161 21.49 18.73 22.40
N ILE A 162 22.04 17.72 23.06
CA ILE A 162 23.11 16.90 22.49
C ILE A 162 22.68 16.55 21.06
N ASN A 163 23.54 16.83 20.08
CA ASN A 163 23.37 16.38 18.70
C ASN A 163 23.17 14.86 18.72
N ARG A 164 21.90 14.43 18.71
CA ARG A 164 21.48 13.03 18.69
C ARG A 164 21.79 12.44 17.31
N ARG A 165 23.08 12.19 17.04
CA ARG A 165 23.51 11.21 16.04
C ARG A 165 23.84 9.84 16.67
N ALA A 166 23.72 9.70 18.00
CA ALA A 166 24.14 8.51 18.75
C ALA A 166 23.07 7.88 19.67
N VAL A 167 21.75 8.11 19.45
CA VAL A 167 20.70 7.60 20.36
C VAL A 167 19.52 6.91 19.65
N ASP A 168 19.68 6.38 18.42
CA ASP A 168 18.55 5.66 17.80
C ASP A 168 19.00 4.46 16.94
N ASP A 169 19.58 3.46 17.62
CA ASP A 169 19.88 2.14 17.05
C ASP A 169 18.60 1.35 16.63
N ASP A 170 17.41 1.91 16.90
CA ASP A 170 16.09 1.33 16.62
C ASP A 170 15.36 2.03 15.45
N ILE A 171 15.95 3.08 14.85
CA ILE A 171 15.39 3.72 13.64
C ILE A 171 15.88 3.00 12.39
N HIS A 172 14.95 2.37 11.68
CA HIS A 172 15.18 1.82 10.35
C HIS A 172 15.12 2.92 9.26
N TYR A 173 16.20 3.69 9.13
CA TYR A 173 16.30 4.80 8.16
C TYR A 173 15.97 4.39 6.73
N THR A 174 16.41 3.20 6.32
CA THR A 174 16.16 2.65 4.99
C THR A 174 14.67 2.51 4.67
N ALA A 175 13.81 2.34 5.68
CA ALA A 175 12.36 2.26 5.48
C ALA A 175 11.72 3.60 5.08
N TYR A 176 12.38 4.73 5.39
CA TYR A 176 11.97 6.07 4.99
C TYR A 176 12.64 6.53 3.67
N GLU A 177 13.67 5.83 3.22
CA GLU A 177 14.47 6.19 2.04
C GLU A 177 14.13 5.32 0.83
N LEU A 178 13.77 4.06 1.06
CA LEU A 178 13.47 3.09 0.01
C LEU A 178 11.97 2.85 -0.14
N PRO A 179 11.48 2.73 -1.39
CA PRO A 179 10.11 2.34 -1.66
C PRO A 179 9.77 1.00 -0.99
N TYR A 180 8.56 0.92 -0.42
CA TYR A 180 8.09 -0.29 0.27
C TYR A 180 8.12 -1.57 -0.58
N HIS A 181 7.99 -1.46 -1.92
CA HIS A 181 8.08 -2.62 -2.82
C HIS A 181 9.48 -3.24 -2.95
N THR A 182 10.52 -2.59 -2.41
CA THR A 182 11.87 -3.14 -2.35
C THR A 182 12.08 -4.07 -1.15
N ALA A 183 11.20 -3.98 -0.15
CA ALA A 183 11.22 -4.87 0.99
C ALA A 183 10.74 -6.28 0.63
N GLN A 184 11.29 -7.29 1.31
CA GLN A 184 10.87 -8.67 1.18
C GLN A 184 10.38 -9.21 2.53
N MET A 185 9.33 -10.02 2.51
CA MET A 185 8.83 -10.69 3.73
C MET A 185 9.87 -11.69 4.24
N VAL A 186 10.14 -11.65 5.54
CA VAL A 186 11.02 -12.60 6.23
C VAL A 186 10.14 -13.56 7.02
N GLU A 187 10.09 -14.81 6.58
CA GLU A 187 9.26 -15.84 7.18
C GLU A 187 9.87 -17.23 6.94
N PRO A 188 10.45 -17.87 7.97
CA PRO A 188 11.13 -19.17 7.82
C PRO A 188 10.24 -20.28 7.25
N LEU A 189 8.93 -20.25 7.52
CA LEU A 189 8.01 -21.27 6.99
C LEU A 189 7.90 -21.23 5.46
N MET A 190 8.21 -20.10 4.82
CA MET A 190 8.15 -19.95 3.36
C MET A 190 9.13 -20.86 2.60
N GLU A 191 10.17 -21.37 3.25
CA GLU A 191 11.08 -22.34 2.64
C GLU A 191 10.36 -23.67 2.33
N LYS A 192 9.45 -24.08 3.23
CA LYS A 192 8.73 -25.36 3.20
C LYS A 192 7.43 -25.32 2.38
N VAL A 193 6.96 -24.12 2.06
CA VAL A 193 5.72 -23.89 1.31
C VAL A 193 5.93 -24.20 -0.18
N THR A 194 5.01 -24.96 -0.79
CA THR A 194 5.04 -25.34 -2.22
C THR A 194 3.67 -25.18 -2.87
N ALA A 195 3.64 -24.95 -4.19
CA ALA A 195 2.41 -24.68 -4.93
C ALA A 195 1.54 -25.94 -5.09
N ALA A 196 2.17 -27.08 -5.36
CA ALA A 196 1.51 -28.38 -5.45
C ALA A 196 1.47 -29.07 -4.07
N PRO A 197 0.40 -29.82 -3.73
CA PRO A 197 -0.78 -30.14 -4.55
C PRO A 197 -1.91 -29.09 -4.47
N SER A 198 -1.75 -28.05 -3.67
CA SER A 198 -2.83 -27.12 -3.30
C SER A 198 -3.35 -26.26 -4.44
N ILE A 199 -2.56 -26.06 -5.51
CA ILE A 199 -2.84 -25.13 -6.62
C ILE A 199 -2.62 -25.79 -7.99
N LYS A 200 -3.63 -25.69 -8.88
CA LYS A 200 -3.57 -26.16 -10.27
C LYS A 200 -3.22 -25.06 -11.29
N VAL A 201 -3.39 -23.80 -10.91
CA VAL A 201 -3.29 -22.66 -11.85
C VAL A 201 -1.84 -22.36 -12.23
N ILE A 202 -0.92 -22.52 -11.26
CA ILE A 202 0.52 -22.32 -11.42
C ILE A 202 1.29 -23.53 -10.88
N SER A 203 2.47 -23.78 -11.44
CA SER A 203 3.39 -24.83 -10.99
C SER A 203 4.75 -24.28 -10.55
N ASP A 204 4.97 -22.96 -10.68
CA ASP A 204 6.20 -22.28 -10.28
C ASP A 204 6.14 -21.92 -8.79
N ASP A 205 6.93 -22.64 -7.98
CA ASP A 205 7.04 -22.41 -6.53
C ASP A 205 7.61 -21.03 -6.18
N HIS A 206 8.49 -20.46 -7.02
CA HIS A 206 9.04 -19.13 -6.77
C HIS A 206 7.97 -18.06 -6.96
N LEU A 207 7.19 -18.16 -8.04
CA LEU A 207 6.03 -17.28 -8.24
C LEU A 207 4.99 -17.44 -7.12
N PHE A 208 4.70 -18.68 -6.71
CA PHE A 208 3.76 -18.96 -5.63
C PHE A 208 4.19 -18.31 -4.31
N LYS A 209 5.44 -18.53 -3.89
CA LYS A 209 6.01 -17.91 -2.68
C LYS A 209 5.95 -16.39 -2.75
N ARG A 210 6.29 -15.80 -3.90
CA ARG A 210 6.20 -14.35 -4.11
C ARG A 210 4.78 -13.81 -3.96
N LEU A 211 3.77 -14.51 -4.48
CA LEU A 211 2.37 -14.11 -4.34
C LEU A 211 1.86 -14.24 -2.90
N ILE A 212 2.24 -15.30 -2.17
CA ILE A 212 1.89 -15.46 -0.75
C ILE A 212 2.53 -14.34 0.09
N SER A 213 3.82 -14.05 -0.11
CA SER A 213 4.48 -12.93 0.56
C SER A 213 3.80 -11.60 0.23
N SER A 214 3.44 -11.37 -1.04
CA SER A 214 2.71 -10.17 -1.44
C SER A 214 1.33 -10.09 -0.79
N TYR A 215 0.60 -11.21 -0.64
CA TYR A 215 -0.66 -11.21 0.10
C TYR A 215 -0.49 -10.69 1.54
N PHE A 216 0.51 -11.20 2.26
CA PHE A 216 0.74 -10.79 3.66
C PHE A 216 1.31 -9.37 3.81
N CYS A 217 2.02 -8.87 2.80
CA CYS A 217 2.60 -7.51 2.83
C CYS A 217 1.65 -6.41 2.33
N TYR A 218 0.65 -6.68 1.48
CA TYR A 218 -0.22 -5.62 0.95
C TYR A 218 -1.72 -5.81 1.21
N PRO A 219 -2.45 -6.81 0.69
CA PRO A 219 -3.89 -6.91 0.98
C PRO A 219 -4.20 -7.27 2.45
N TYR A 220 -3.38 -8.13 3.06
CA TYR A 220 -3.56 -8.59 4.44
C TYR A 220 -3.53 -7.45 5.45
N LEU A 221 -2.71 -6.45 5.17
CA LEU A 221 -2.61 -5.22 5.94
C LEU A 221 -4.00 -4.58 6.14
N CYS A 222 -4.74 -4.34 5.05
CA CYS A 222 -6.04 -3.68 5.13
C CYS A 222 -7.15 -4.60 5.63
N CYS A 223 -7.04 -5.89 5.38
CA CYS A 223 -8.11 -6.86 5.59
C CYS A 223 -7.55 -8.23 5.98
N PRO A 224 -7.16 -8.44 7.25
CA PRO A 224 -6.60 -9.71 7.70
C PRO A 224 -7.72 -10.74 7.92
N PHE A 225 -8.14 -11.43 6.86
CA PHE A 225 -9.21 -12.46 6.91
C PHE A 225 -8.71 -13.87 7.28
N VAL A 226 -7.42 -14.02 7.54
CA VAL A 226 -6.78 -15.29 7.90
C VAL A 226 -5.79 -15.03 9.02
N HIS A 227 -5.58 -15.98 9.93
CA HIS A 227 -4.49 -15.83 10.89
C HIS A 227 -3.19 -16.32 10.23
N LYS A 228 -2.18 -15.46 10.06
CA LYS A 228 -0.94 -15.81 9.33
C LYS A 228 -0.30 -17.10 9.81
N ASP A 229 0.03 -17.20 11.09
CA ASP A 229 0.81 -18.35 11.58
C ASP A 229 0.05 -19.66 11.41
N LEU A 230 -1.24 -19.72 11.78
CA LEU A 230 -2.08 -20.89 11.55
C LEU A 230 -2.17 -21.28 10.06
N PHE A 231 -2.25 -20.29 9.17
CA PHE A 231 -2.29 -20.52 7.73
C PHE A 231 -0.97 -21.10 7.20
N LEU A 232 0.16 -20.49 7.56
CA LEU A 232 1.49 -20.90 7.09
C LEU A 232 1.97 -22.21 7.71
N GLU A 233 1.64 -22.46 8.98
CA GLU A 233 1.91 -23.73 9.66
C GLU A 233 1.21 -24.89 8.95
N ASP A 234 -0.10 -24.77 8.70
CA ASP A 234 -0.86 -25.79 7.97
C ASP A 234 -0.33 -25.96 6.55
N MET A 235 -0.01 -24.85 5.86
CA MET A 235 0.50 -24.90 4.49
C MET A 235 1.85 -25.60 4.40
N ALA A 236 2.77 -25.32 5.33
CA ALA A 236 4.07 -25.99 5.41
C ALA A 236 3.95 -27.47 5.80
N ALA A 237 2.93 -27.84 6.57
CA ALA A 237 2.64 -29.22 6.96
C ALA A 237 1.83 -30.01 5.91
N GLY A 238 1.30 -29.35 4.88
CA GLY A 238 0.40 -29.96 3.90
C GLY A 238 -1.00 -30.27 4.45
N TRP A 239 -1.39 -29.62 5.54
CA TRP A 239 -2.74 -29.70 6.11
C TRP A 239 -3.66 -28.68 5.44
N THR A 240 -4.98 -28.89 5.54
CA THR A 240 -5.98 -28.05 4.84
C THR A 240 -6.98 -27.38 5.78
N THR A 241 -6.79 -27.50 7.10
CA THR A 241 -7.72 -26.98 8.12
C THR A 241 -7.82 -25.45 8.06
N PHE A 242 -6.68 -24.77 7.98
CA PHE A 242 -6.59 -23.32 7.92
C PHE A 242 -6.17 -22.76 6.55
N CYS A 243 -5.72 -23.61 5.63
CA CYS A 243 -5.24 -23.22 4.29
C CYS A 243 -5.80 -24.11 3.15
N SER A 244 -7.10 -24.34 3.14
CA SER A 244 -7.78 -25.07 2.05
C SER A 244 -7.44 -24.54 0.65
N SER A 245 -7.46 -25.42 -0.37
CA SER A 245 -7.19 -25.02 -1.76
C SER A 245 -8.07 -23.87 -2.23
N LEU A 246 -9.34 -23.86 -1.83
CA LEU A 246 -10.24 -22.74 -2.11
C LEU A 246 -9.73 -21.41 -1.55
N LEU A 247 -9.31 -21.41 -0.28
CA LEU A 247 -8.80 -20.21 0.39
C LEU A 247 -7.50 -19.71 -0.25
N VAL A 248 -6.58 -20.64 -0.54
CA VAL A 248 -5.29 -20.29 -1.16
C VAL A 248 -5.51 -19.67 -2.55
N ASN A 249 -6.36 -20.26 -3.40
CA ASN A 249 -6.67 -19.68 -4.72
C ASN A 249 -7.26 -18.25 -4.59
N ALA A 250 -8.18 -18.02 -3.65
CA ALA A 250 -8.76 -16.70 -3.44
C ALA A 250 -7.73 -15.67 -2.94
N MET A 251 -6.82 -16.07 -2.05
CA MET A 251 -5.72 -15.22 -1.58
C MET A 251 -4.77 -14.84 -2.70
N LEU A 252 -4.37 -15.81 -3.54
CA LEU A 252 -3.48 -15.58 -4.67
C LEU A 252 -4.12 -14.64 -5.71
N ALA A 253 -5.42 -14.79 -6.00
CA ALA A 253 -6.14 -13.86 -6.88
C ALA A 253 -6.01 -12.41 -6.39
N ASN A 254 -6.11 -12.19 -5.08
CA ASN A 254 -6.00 -10.87 -4.48
C ASN A 254 -4.56 -10.33 -4.51
N ALA A 255 -3.57 -11.20 -4.32
CA ALA A 255 -2.15 -10.82 -4.41
C ALA A 255 -1.76 -10.40 -5.83
N CYS A 256 -2.24 -11.11 -6.86
CA CYS A 256 -1.93 -10.84 -8.27
C CYS A 256 -2.23 -9.39 -8.67
N VAL A 257 -3.25 -8.76 -8.08
CA VAL A 257 -3.62 -7.37 -8.38
C VAL A 257 -2.48 -6.40 -8.13
N LEU A 258 -1.67 -6.64 -7.10
CA LEU A 258 -0.59 -5.73 -6.69
C LEU A 258 0.79 -6.18 -7.15
N THR A 259 0.99 -7.49 -7.39
CA THR A 259 2.30 -8.03 -7.78
C THR A 259 2.54 -8.07 -9.28
N ILE A 260 1.49 -8.21 -10.11
CA ILE A 260 1.63 -8.54 -11.52
C ILE A 260 1.38 -7.30 -12.40
N PRO A 261 2.34 -6.90 -13.27
CA PRO A 261 2.11 -5.81 -14.22
C PRO A 261 0.93 -6.09 -15.16
N GLY A 262 0.08 -5.09 -15.40
CA GLY A 262 -1.11 -5.24 -16.25
C GLY A 262 -2.29 -5.95 -15.58
N SER A 263 -2.23 -6.15 -14.26
CA SER A 263 -3.30 -6.72 -13.43
C SER A 263 -4.62 -5.96 -13.49
N SER A 264 -4.66 -4.72 -13.97
CA SER A 264 -5.89 -3.94 -14.15
C SER A 264 -6.90 -4.59 -15.10
N LYS A 265 -6.45 -5.54 -15.93
CA LYS A 265 -7.30 -6.32 -16.84
C LYS A 265 -7.83 -7.60 -16.17
N VAL A 266 -8.35 -7.49 -14.94
CA VAL A 266 -8.82 -8.62 -14.12
C VAL A 266 -9.92 -9.46 -14.78
N TRP A 267 -10.62 -8.90 -15.77
CA TRP A 267 -11.69 -9.56 -16.53
C TRP A 267 -11.18 -10.42 -17.69
N LEU A 268 -9.89 -10.33 -18.05
CA LEU A 268 -9.34 -11.16 -19.13
C LEU A 268 -9.11 -12.60 -18.64
N PRO A 269 -9.60 -13.62 -19.38
CA PRO A 269 -9.40 -15.03 -19.04
C PRO A 269 -7.94 -15.43 -18.87
N GLU A 270 -7.03 -14.78 -19.59
CA GLU A 270 -5.59 -15.04 -19.56
C GLU A 270 -4.92 -14.46 -18.30
N SER A 271 -5.59 -13.55 -17.59
CA SER A 271 -5.04 -12.97 -16.37
C SER A 271 -4.97 -14.02 -15.24
N LEU A 272 -3.86 -14.02 -14.50
CA LEU A 272 -3.71 -14.92 -13.35
C LEU A 272 -4.79 -14.70 -12.29
N THR A 273 -5.19 -13.45 -12.06
CA THR A 273 -6.32 -13.09 -11.19
C THR A 273 -7.59 -13.82 -11.60
N TYR A 274 -7.97 -13.77 -12.88
CA TYR A 274 -9.17 -14.46 -13.36
C TYR A 274 -9.08 -15.96 -13.18
N ARG A 275 -7.94 -16.58 -13.54
CA ARG A 275 -7.74 -18.03 -13.43
C ARG A 275 -7.83 -18.52 -11.98
N PHE A 276 -7.25 -17.79 -11.03
CA PHE A 276 -7.38 -18.11 -9.60
C PHE A 276 -8.81 -17.96 -9.09
N VAL A 277 -9.53 -16.90 -9.49
CA VAL A 277 -10.95 -16.75 -9.14
C VAL A 277 -11.81 -17.85 -9.76
N ALA A 278 -11.52 -18.26 -11.00
CA ALA A 278 -12.23 -19.35 -11.67
C ALA A 278 -12.03 -20.69 -10.94
N GLU A 279 -10.79 -21.03 -10.56
CA GLU A 279 -10.52 -22.24 -9.76
C GLU A 279 -11.21 -22.17 -8.39
N ALA A 280 -11.13 -21.02 -7.70
CA ALA A 280 -11.84 -20.83 -6.43
C ALA A 280 -13.36 -21.03 -6.57
N ARG A 281 -13.96 -20.57 -7.68
CA ARG A 281 -15.39 -20.80 -7.94
C ARG A 281 -15.70 -22.28 -8.16
N GLN A 282 -14.84 -23.03 -8.84
CA GLN A 282 -15.02 -24.47 -9.02
C GLN A 282 -14.95 -25.24 -7.69
N LEU A 283 -14.04 -24.84 -6.80
CA LEU A 283 -13.88 -25.46 -5.48
C LEU A 283 -14.96 -25.05 -4.48
N TRP A 284 -15.75 -24.01 -4.76
CA TRP A 284 -16.74 -23.45 -3.82
C TRP A 284 -17.75 -24.47 -3.28
N GLY A 285 -18.19 -25.41 -4.11
CA GLY A 285 -19.19 -26.43 -3.71
C GLY A 285 -18.61 -27.57 -2.87
N LEU A 286 -17.29 -27.78 -2.93
CA LEU A 286 -16.60 -28.95 -2.38
C LEU A 286 -16.02 -28.71 -0.98
N GLU A 287 -15.98 -27.45 -0.55
CA GLU A 287 -15.18 -27.00 0.58
C GLU A 287 -16.01 -26.66 1.81
N SER A 288 -15.33 -26.70 2.96
CA SER A 288 -15.97 -26.52 4.27
C SER A 288 -16.56 -25.11 4.44
N LEU A 289 -17.59 -25.00 5.28
CA LEU A 289 -18.23 -23.72 5.60
C LEU A 289 -17.25 -22.66 6.14
N PRO A 290 -16.29 -22.97 7.04
CA PRO A 290 -15.25 -22.03 7.47
C PRO A 290 -14.40 -21.47 6.32
N SER A 291 -13.97 -22.33 5.39
CA SER A 291 -13.22 -21.91 4.20
C SER A 291 -14.03 -20.95 3.34
N ARG A 292 -15.29 -21.30 3.05
CA ARG A 292 -16.18 -20.47 2.23
C ARG A 292 -16.47 -19.11 2.84
N SER A 293 -16.63 -19.03 4.17
CA SER A 293 -16.83 -17.74 4.86
C SER A 293 -15.65 -16.78 4.65
N LYS A 294 -14.41 -17.25 4.87
CA LYS A 294 -13.19 -16.45 4.63
C LYS A 294 -13.06 -16.04 3.17
N VAL A 295 -13.35 -16.94 2.25
CA VAL A 295 -13.27 -16.66 0.80
C VAL A 295 -14.32 -15.64 0.38
N ALA A 296 -15.53 -15.68 0.95
CA ALA A 296 -16.54 -14.65 0.70
C ALA A 296 -16.03 -13.25 1.10
N LEU A 297 -15.31 -13.12 2.22
CA LEU A 297 -14.72 -11.84 2.62
C LEU A 297 -13.64 -11.37 1.64
N ILE A 298 -12.74 -12.27 1.24
CA ILE A 298 -11.69 -11.95 0.25
C ILE A 298 -12.31 -11.51 -1.08
N LEU A 299 -13.34 -12.23 -1.56
CA LEU A 299 -14.04 -11.88 -2.79
C LEU A 299 -14.77 -10.56 -2.65
N SER A 300 -15.43 -10.29 -1.51
CA SER A 300 -16.05 -9.01 -1.21
C SER A 300 -15.04 -7.86 -1.36
N TYR A 301 -13.92 -7.94 -0.65
CA TYR A 301 -12.82 -6.98 -0.73
C TYR A 301 -12.31 -6.78 -2.16
N ASN A 302 -12.03 -7.88 -2.87
CA ASN A 302 -11.48 -7.83 -4.21
C ASN A 302 -12.47 -7.16 -5.20
N THR A 303 -13.74 -7.55 -5.17
CA THR A 303 -14.76 -6.95 -6.06
C THR A 303 -15.00 -5.48 -5.77
N THR A 304 -15.01 -5.06 -4.50
CA THR A 304 -15.14 -3.66 -4.11
C THR A 304 -13.98 -2.81 -4.64
N ASN A 305 -12.74 -3.29 -4.51
CA ASN A 305 -11.57 -2.57 -5.03
C ASN A 305 -11.53 -2.49 -6.56
N ASN A 306 -12.27 -3.36 -7.24
CA ASN A 306 -12.43 -3.34 -8.70
C ASN A 306 -13.67 -2.54 -9.16
N GLY A 307 -14.34 -1.80 -8.26
CA GLY A 307 -15.52 -1.01 -8.58
C GLY A 307 -16.79 -1.83 -8.83
N LEU A 308 -16.84 -3.07 -8.34
CA LEU A 308 -18.00 -3.97 -8.41
C LEU A 308 -18.61 -4.13 -7.01
N ASP A 309 -18.94 -3.00 -6.38
CA ASP A 309 -19.39 -2.91 -4.99
C ASP A 309 -20.74 -3.60 -4.74
N GLU A 310 -21.67 -3.58 -5.69
CA GLU A 310 -22.92 -4.36 -5.60
C GLU A 310 -22.62 -5.87 -5.47
N ILE A 311 -21.66 -6.38 -6.24
CA ILE A 311 -21.22 -7.77 -6.15
C ILE A 311 -20.49 -8.01 -4.81
N GLY A 312 -19.66 -7.06 -4.40
CA GLY A 312 -18.98 -7.11 -3.10
C GLY A 312 -19.94 -7.16 -1.92
N THR A 313 -21.09 -6.51 -2.04
CA THR A 313 -22.21 -6.55 -1.09
C THR A 313 -22.79 -7.94 -0.94
N VAL A 314 -23.04 -8.62 -2.07
CA VAL A 314 -23.57 -9.98 -2.07
C VAL A 314 -22.61 -10.93 -1.34
N TYR A 315 -21.31 -10.82 -1.62
CA TYR A 315 -20.30 -11.63 -0.94
C TYR A 315 -20.17 -11.30 0.55
N ALA A 316 -20.18 -10.01 0.93
CA ALA A 316 -20.16 -9.58 2.34
C ALA A 316 -21.35 -10.17 3.11
N ARG A 317 -22.57 -10.06 2.57
CA ARG A 317 -23.78 -10.61 3.19
C ARG A 317 -23.69 -12.13 3.32
N ARG A 318 -23.17 -12.82 2.31
CA ARG A 318 -22.97 -14.27 2.34
C ARG A 318 -21.93 -14.67 3.40
N ALA A 319 -20.86 -13.90 3.55
CA ALA A 319 -19.87 -14.10 4.61
C ALA A 319 -20.53 -13.98 5.99
N CYS A 320 -21.31 -12.92 6.23
CA CYS A 320 -22.03 -12.71 7.47
C CYS A 320 -22.99 -13.87 7.79
N GLY A 321 -23.78 -14.32 6.80
CA GLY A 321 -24.68 -15.47 6.96
C GLY A 321 -23.94 -16.75 7.32
N MET A 322 -22.90 -17.11 6.57
CA MET A 322 -22.10 -18.31 6.86
C MET A 322 -21.40 -18.24 8.23
N SER A 323 -20.98 -17.04 8.65
CA SER A 323 -20.35 -16.83 9.95
C SER A 323 -21.34 -16.90 11.12
N HIS A 324 -22.58 -16.48 10.89
CA HIS A 324 -23.67 -16.70 11.83
C HIS A 324 -23.96 -18.20 11.99
N ASP A 325 -24.04 -18.95 10.89
CA ASP A 325 -24.24 -20.41 10.90
C ASP A 325 -23.09 -21.15 11.61
N LEU A 326 -21.88 -20.59 11.58
CA LEU A 326 -20.71 -21.09 12.31
C LEU A 326 -20.69 -20.73 13.80
N GLY A 327 -21.66 -19.93 14.26
CA GLY A 327 -21.78 -19.48 15.64
C GLY A 327 -20.75 -18.42 16.05
N LEU A 328 -20.08 -17.74 15.12
CA LEU A 328 -18.89 -16.91 15.38
C LEU A 328 -19.12 -15.67 16.27
N PHE A 329 -20.38 -15.32 16.58
CA PHE A 329 -20.73 -14.11 17.31
C PHE A 329 -21.31 -14.38 18.72
N GLY A 330 -21.54 -15.64 19.09
CA GLY A 330 -22.12 -16.04 20.39
C GLY A 330 -21.09 -16.20 21.52
N PRO A 331 -21.54 -16.40 22.77
CA PRO A 331 -20.67 -16.74 23.91
C PRO A 331 -20.01 -18.11 23.71
N GLU A 332 -18.71 -18.20 23.98
CA GLU A 332 -17.83 -19.30 23.55
C GLU A 332 -18.07 -20.67 24.22
N GLU A 333 -18.08 -21.74 23.40
CA GLU A 333 -17.86 -23.14 23.79
C GLU A 333 -16.88 -23.83 22.81
N TRP A 334 -15.81 -23.14 22.37
CA TRP A 334 -14.90 -23.64 21.31
C TRP A 334 -13.67 -24.40 21.82
N GLY A 335 -13.58 -24.61 23.14
CA GLY A 335 -12.41 -25.17 23.80
C GLY A 335 -11.31 -24.12 23.97
N THR A 336 -11.10 -23.71 25.22
CA THR A 336 -10.15 -22.65 25.59
C THR A 336 -8.70 -23.03 25.28
N GLY A 337 -7.96 -22.11 24.67
CA GLY A 337 -6.56 -22.24 24.30
C GLY A 337 -6.30 -23.00 22.99
N THR A 338 -7.33 -23.38 22.24
CA THR A 338 -7.15 -24.17 21.01
C THR A 338 -6.78 -23.30 19.80
N LYS A 339 -6.07 -23.89 18.82
CA LYS A 339 -5.84 -23.23 17.51
C LYS A 339 -7.15 -22.84 16.82
N MET A 340 -8.21 -23.64 17.01
CA MET A 340 -9.52 -23.41 16.42
C MET A 340 -10.23 -22.21 17.06
N GLU A 341 -10.20 -22.09 18.39
CA GLU A 341 -10.71 -20.91 19.11
C GLU A 341 -10.00 -19.65 18.62
N LYS A 342 -8.66 -19.66 18.58
CA LYS A 342 -7.87 -18.55 18.02
C LYS A 342 -8.32 -18.17 16.61
N ALA A 343 -8.46 -19.15 15.71
CA ALA A 343 -8.90 -18.91 14.34
C ALA A 343 -10.31 -18.30 14.27
N ARG A 344 -11.23 -18.77 15.11
CA ARG A 344 -12.62 -18.30 15.18
C ARG A 344 -12.72 -16.88 15.74
N LEU A 345 -11.99 -16.58 16.82
CA LEU A 345 -11.91 -15.24 17.40
C LEU A 345 -11.29 -14.24 16.42
N PHE A 346 -10.24 -14.64 15.71
CA PHE A 346 -9.61 -13.78 14.71
C PHE A 346 -10.56 -13.46 13.56
N ILE A 347 -11.20 -14.47 12.96
CA ILE A 347 -12.09 -14.26 11.81
C ILE A 347 -13.40 -13.57 12.18
N SER A 348 -13.95 -13.79 13.37
CA SER A 348 -15.16 -13.09 13.83
C SER A 348 -14.91 -11.58 13.92
N ARG A 349 -13.73 -11.20 14.44
CA ARG A 349 -13.27 -9.81 14.54
C ARG A 349 -12.97 -9.21 13.17
N ALA A 350 -12.29 -9.93 12.30
CA ALA A 350 -12.00 -9.48 10.94
C ALA A 350 -13.27 -9.26 10.11
N LEU A 351 -14.26 -10.15 10.24
CA LEU A 351 -15.56 -10.01 9.56
C LEU A 351 -16.33 -8.80 10.05
N TYR A 352 -16.46 -8.63 11.37
CA TYR A 352 -17.13 -7.47 11.95
C TYR A 352 -16.45 -6.16 11.52
N SER A 353 -15.12 -6.16 11.54
CA SER A 353 -14.28 -5.04 11.11
C SER A 353 -14.56 -4.66 9.65
N TRP A 354 -14.54 -5.64 8.74
CA TRP A 354 -14.81 -5.41 7.31
C TRP A 354 -16.23 -4.94 7.04
N GLN A 355 -17.25 -5.56 7.66
CA GLN A 355 -18.64 -5.13 7.42
C GLN A 355 -18.86 -3.70 7.91
N ALA A 356 -18.33 -3.35 9.10
CA ALA A 356 -18.52 -2.02 9.68
C ALA A 356 -17.92 -0.91 8.81
N ILE A 357 -16.70 -1.13 8.29
CA ILE A 357 -16.04 -0.13 7.44
C ILE A 357 -16.66 -0.09 6.04
N PHE A 358 -17.02 -1.26 5.49
CA PHE A 358 -17.61 -1.38 4.16
C PHE A 358 -19.02 -0.80 4.10
N ASP A 359 -19.86 -0.98 5.13
CA ASP A 359 -21.19 -0.39 5.15
C ASP A 359 -21.14 1.11 5.45
N TYR A 360 -20.23 1.55 6.32
CA TYR A 360 -20.01 2.97 6.61
C TYR A 360 -19.65 3.78 5.35
N TYR A 361 -18.63 3.36 4.59
CA TYR A 361 -18.18 4.12 3.42
C TYR A 361 -19.17 4.10 2.25
N PHE A 362 -20.06 3.11 2.20
CA PHE A 362 -21.09 3.01 1.18
C PHE A 362 -22.46 3.47 1.69
N PHE A 363 -22.52 4.12 2.85
CA PHE A 363 -23.75 4.69 3.44
C PHE A 363 -24.89 3.67 3.59
N ARG A 364 -24.56 2.46 4.03
CA ARG A 364 -25.51 1.37 4.24
C ARG A 364 -25.71 1.09 5.74
N PRO A 365 -26.88 0.56 6.13
CA PRO A 365 -27.08 0.05 7.47
C PRO A 365 -26.10 -1.10 7.74
N PRO A 366 -25.35 -1.06 8.85
CA PRO A 366 -24.55 -2.21 9.25
C PRO A 366 -25.40 -3.44 9.51
N TYR A 367 -24.93 -4.62 9.09
CA TYR A 367 -25.62 -5.88 9.34
C TYR A 367 -25.41 -6.39 10.78
N LEU A 368 -24.22 -6.15 11.32
CA LEU A 368 -23.87 -6.53 12.69
C LEU A 368 -23.97 -5.32 13.61
N ILE A 369 -24.94 -5.37 14.51
CA ILE A 369 -25.20 -4.27 15.45
C ILE A 369 -24.13 -4.22 16.54
N GLN A 370 -23.69 -5.39 17.02
CA GLN A 370 -22.70 -5.49 18.09
C GLN A 370 -21.45 -6.24 17.61
N PRO A 371 -20.27 -5.88 18.15
CA PRO A 371 -19.07 -6.67 17.94
C PRO A 371 -19.23 -8.07 18.54
N PRO A 372 -18.38 -9.05 18.13
CA PRO A 372 -18.27 -10.33 18.81
C PRO A 372 -18.10 -10.14 20.32
N GLN A 373 -18.73 -11.00 21.14
CA GLN A 373 -18.76 -10.83 22.60
C GLN A 373 -17.37 -11.03 23.23
N THR A 374 -16.60 -12.02 22.76
CA THR A 374 -15.24 -12.26 23.27
C THR A 374 -14.27 -11.17 22.81
N PRO A 375 -13.62 -10.42 23.72
CA PRO A 375 -12.67 -9.37 23.38
C PRO A 375 -11.39 -9.93 22.73
N LEU A 376 -10.74 -9.12 21.91
CA LEU A 376 -9.40 -9.47 21.40
C LEU A 376 -8.37 -9.45 22.55
N PRO A 377 -7.40 -10.38 22.58
CA PRO A 377 -6.33 -10.36 23.57
C PRO A 377 -5.50 -9.08 23.49
N ASN A 378 -5.13 -8.48 24.62
CA ASN A 378 -4.34 -7.25 24.59
C ASN A 378 -2.98 -7.49 23.86
N PRO A 379 -2.65 -6.73 22.80
CA PRO A 379 -1.44 -6.96 21.99
C PRO A 379 -0.12 -6.69 22.74
N ARG A 380 -0.16 -5.96 23.87
CA ARG A 380 1.01 -5.78 24.75
C ARG A 380 1.27 -7.01 25.62
N LEU A 381 0.20 -7.68 26.08
CA LEU A 381 0.28 -8.85 26.95
C LEU A 381 0.46 -10.16 26.15
N HIS A 382 -0.09 -10.21 24.93
CA HIS A 382 -0.06 -11.39 24.06
C HIS A 382 0.53 -11.08 22.68
N PRO A 383 1.83 -10.70 22.60
CA PRO A 383 2.44 -10.23 21.35
C PRO A 383 2.48 -11.31 20.25
N TYR A 384 2.59 -12.58 20.62
CA TYR A 384 2.65 -13.72 19.68
C TYR A 384 1.27 -14.23 19.24
N TRP A 385 0.17 -13.65 19.72
CA TRP A 385 -1.16 -14.17 19.42
C TRP A 385 -1.64 -13.83 18.00
N TYR A 386 -1.12 -12.77 17.37
CA TYR A 386 -1.69 -12.16 16.15
C TYR A 386 -1.05 -12.58 14.83
N GLY A 387 0.10 -13.28 14.86
CA GLY A 387 0.89 -13.59 13.67
C GLY A 387 1.53 -12.37 13.03
N GLU A 388 2.56 -11.84 13.68
CA GLU A 388 3.31 -10.67 13.23
C GLU A 388 3.98 -10.90 11.88
N VAL A 389 3.98 -9.88 11.01
CA VAL A 389 4.62 -9.93 9.70
C VAL A 389 5.91 -9.11 9.74
N TYR A 390 7.01 -9.76 9.38
CA TYR A 390 8.32 -9.14 9.29
C TYR A 390 8.75 -8.97 7.85
N PHE A 391 9.46 -7.89 7.56
CA PHE A 391 10.04 -7.61 6.26
C PHE A 391 11.43 -7.04 6.40
N GLN A 392 12.24 -7.16 5.38
CA GLN A 392 13.62 -6.68 5.38
C GLN A 392 13.92 -5.97 4.06
N TYR A 393 14.54 -4.81 4.17
CA TYR A 393 15.10 -4.13 3.01
C TYR A 393 16.45 -4.74 2.63
N PRO A 394 16.84 -4.74 1.34
CA PRO A 394 18.07 -5.39 0.88
C PRO A 394 19.36 -4.93 1.58
N ARG A 395 19.39 -3.70 2.12
CA ARG A 395 20.55 -3.10 2.78
C ARG A 395 20.46 -3.12 4.32
N ASP A 396 19.33 -3.53 4.88
CA ASP A 396 19.14 -3.58 6.32
C ASP A 396 19.52 -4.95 6.86
N PRO A 397 20.34 -5.04 7.93
CA PRO A 397 20.67 -6.31 8.55
C PRO A 397 19.54 -6.87 9.43
N ARG A 398 18.54 -6.05 9.80
CA ARG A 398 17.48 -6.41 10.74
C ARG A 398 16.10 -6.33 10.08
N PRO A 399 15.26 -7.36 10.24
CA PRO A 399 13.86 -7.28 9.83
C PRO A 399 13.08 -6.26 10.65
N ILE A 400 12.10 -5.63 10.00
CA ILE A 400 11.19 -4.62 10.52
C ILE A 400 9.81 -5.26 10.68
N SER A 401 9.10 -4.91 11.75
CA SER A 401 7.73 -5.37 11.99
C SER A 401 6.69 -4.48 11.30
N LEU A 402 5.67 -5.07 10.67
CA LEU A 402 4.48 -4.35 10.20
C LEU A 402 3.50 -3.96 11.32
N SER A 403 3.80 -4.34 12.57
CA SER A 403 2.97 -4.07 13.75
C SER A 403 1.51 -4.50 13.57
N ILE A 404 1.28 -5.63 12.90
CA ILE A 404 -0.04 -6.22 12.60
C ILE A 404 -0.87 -6.36 13.87
N ARG A 405 -0.23 -6.79 14.97
CA ARG A 405 -0.91 -6.99 16.26
C ARG A 405 -1.61 -5.74 16.75
N TYR A 406 -0.91 -4.61 16.71
CA TYR A 406 -1.45 -3.33 17.13
C TYR A 406 -2.44 -2.83 16.10
N ARG A 407 -2.06 -2.88 14.81
CA ARG A 407 -2.93 -2.44 13.73
C ARG A 407 -4.30 -3.10 13.80
N PHE A 408 -4.37 -4.42 13.79
CA PHE A 408 -5.64 -5.15 13.80
C PHE A 408 -6.45 -4.84 15.06
N TYR A 409 -5.80 -4.77 16.22
CA TYR A 409 -6.46 -4.42 17.48
C TYR A 409 -7.08 -3.01 17.45
N TYR A 410 -6.32 -1.99 17.05
CA TYR A 410 -6.81 -0.61 17.01
C TYR A 410 -7.78 -0.36 15.84
N GLU A 411 -7.57 -0.98 14.70
CA GLU A 411 -8.45 -0.88 13.52
C GLU A 411 -9.83 -1.47 13.82
N THR A 412 -9.90 -2.63 14.47
CA THR A 412 -11.20 -3.19 14.91
C THR A 412 -11.92 -2.31 15.94
N ALA A 413 -11.18 -1.60 16.80
CA ALA A 413 -11.74 -0.63 17.73
C ALA A 413 -12.27 0.63 17.01
N LEU A 414 -11.55 1.13 15.99
CA LEU A 414 -12.03 2.23 15.16
C LEU A 414 -13.30 1.83 14.40
N HIS A 415 -13.32 0.63 13.82
CA HIS A 415 -14.46 0.13 13.07
C HIS A 415 -15.69 -0.11 13.95
N LYS A 416 -15.51 -0.33 15.26
CA LYS A 416 -16.63 -0.27 16.21
C LYS A 416 -17.23 1.15 16.26
N ILE A 417 -16.40 2.19 16.31
CA ILE A 417 -16.88 3.59 16.29
C ILE A 417 -17.59 3.88 14.97
N THR A 418 -17.05 3.46 13.82
CA THR A 418 -17.72 3.67 12.52
C THR A 418 -19.03 2.90 12.41
N ASN A 419 -19.12 1.71 13.02
CA ASN A 419 -20.37 0.96 13.12
C ASN A 419 -21.42 1.72 13.94
N ASP A 420 -21.04 2.25 15.11
CA ASP A 420 -21.92 3.08 15.94
C ASP A 420 -22.45 4.29 15.14
N ILE A 421 -21.59 4.96 14.37
CA ILE A 421 -21.98 6.07 13.48
C ILE A 421 -22.97 5.58 12.40
N GLY A 422 -22.67 4.45 11.76
CA GLY A 422 -23.54 3.84 10.75
C GLY A 422 -24.93 3.54 11.31
N LEU A 423 -25.02 3.00 12.53
CA LEU A 423 -26.28 2.75 13.22
C LEU A 423 -27.04 4.04 13.56
N LEU A 424 -26.35 5.08 14.04
CA LEU A 424 -26.95 6.38 14.37
C LEU A 424 -27.49 7.12 13.15
N THR A 425 -26.86 6.93 12.00
CA THR A 425 -27.17 7.66 10.76
C THR A 425 -28.06 6.89 9.79
N SER A 426 -28.15 5.58 9.94
CA SER A 426 -28.96 4.72 9.08
C SER A 426 -30.44 5.12 9.10
N GLY A 427 -31.03 5.27 7.92
CA GLY A 427 -32.44 5.61 7.74
C GLY A 427 -32.79 7.09 7.98
N LYS A 428 -31.82 7.94 8.32
CA LYS A 428 -32.01 9.40 8.47
C LYS A 428 -31.70 10.12 7.16
N PRO A 429 -32.49 11.13 6.75
CA PRO A 429 -32.11 12.04 5.66
C PRO A 429 -30.82 12.79 5.98
N LEU A 430 -30.00 13.11 4.96
CA LEU A 430 -28.72 13.83 5.13
C LEU A 430 -28.86 15.13 5.96
N ALA A 431 -29.99 15.83 5.82
CA ALA A 431 -30.30 17.07 6.54
C ALA A 431 -30.57 16.91 8.05
N GLN A 432 -30.64 15.67 8.57
CA GLN A 432 -30.95 15.36 9.97
C GLN A 432 -30.03 14.25 10.53
N MET A 433 -28.85 14.03 9.93
CA MET A 433 -28.03 12.85 10.24
C MET A 433 -27.48 12.82 11.66
N LEU A 434 -26.94 13.93 12.18
CA LEU A 434 -26.33 13.98 13.51
C LEU A 434 -26.57 15.32 14.21
N THR A 435 -26.84 15.28 15.52
CA THR A 435 -26.87 16.46 16.39
C THR A 435 -25.45 16.86 16.84
N LEU A 436 -25.29 18.09 17.34
CA LEU A 436 -24.01 18.53 17.89
C LEU A 436 -23.57 17.68 19.10
N ASP A 437 -24.51 17.22 19.92
CA ASP A 437 -24.22 16.35 21.07
C ASP A 437 -23.75 14.96 20.63
N GLU A 438 -24.41 14.37 19.62
CA GLU A 438 -24.00 13.09 19.03
C GLU A 438 -22.59 13.20 18.43
N LEU A 439 -22.29 14.32 17.73
CA LEU A 439 -20.97 14.60 17.18
C LEU A 439 -19.91 14.77 18.27
N ALA A 440 -20.22 15.46 19.37
CA ALA A 440 -19.31 15.61 20.49
C ALA A 440 -18.95 14.26 21.12
N VAL A 441 -19.93 13.36 21.27
CA VAL A 441 -19.71 11.99 21.76
C VAL A 441 -18.84 11.19 20.79
N ILE A 442 -19.13 11.25 19.48
CA ILE A 442 -18.32 10.56 18.45
C ILE A 442 -16.88 11.08 18.46
N LYS A 443 -16.70 12.41 18.50
CA LYS A 443 -15.38 13.04 18.54
C LYS A 443 -14.61 12.63 19.80
N GLY A 444 -15.26 12.60 20.96
CA GLY A 444 -14.66 12.13 22.21
C GLY A 444 -14.18 10.67 22.12
N LYS A 445 -14.98 9.77 21.53
CA LYS A 445 -14.58 8.38 21.28
C LYS A 445 -13.36 8.29 20.34
N LEU A 446 -13.36 9.06 19.26
CA LEU A 446 -12.27 9.09 18.28
C LEU A 446 -10.97 9.64 18.91
N ASP A 447 -11.06 10.67 19.73
CA ASP A 447 -9.91 11.26 20.44
C ASP A 447 -9.32 10.27 21.45
N GLN A 448 -10.16 9.66 22.29
CA GLN A 448 -9.71 8.60 23.20
C GLN A 448 -9.04 7.45 22.47
N TRP A 449 -9.58 7.03 21.33
CA TRP A 449 -8.98 5.98 20.51
C TRP A 449 -7.60 6.39 19.97
N LYS A 450 -7.46 7.64 19.52
CA LYS A 450 -6.20 8.20 19.01
C LYS A 450 -5.13 8.28 20.10
N ASP A 451 -5.50 8.68 21.31
CA ASP A 451 -4.57 8.84 22.43
C ASP A 451 -3.99 7.51 22.93
N LEU A 452 -4.60 6.37 22.56
CA LEU A 452 -4.13 5.03 22.93
C LEU A 452 -3.07 4.46 21.97
N PHE A 453 -2.67 5.19 20.94
CA PHE A 453 -1.75 4.70 19.92
C PHE A 453 -0.36 4.33 20.48
N PRO A 454 0.18 3.15 20.13
CA PRO A 454 1.54 2.82 20.47
C PRO A 454 2.50 3.65 19.62
N GLU A 455 3.75 3.70 20.06
CA GLU A 455 4.82 4.49 19.46
C GLU A 455 4.97 4.29 17.94
N ALA A 456 4.75 3.07 17.45
CA ALA A 456 4.83 2.72 16.02
C ALA A 456 3.78 3.43 15.13
N PHE A 457 2.72 3.99 15.70
CA PHE A 457 1.68 4.74 14.98
C PHE A 457 1.70 6.23 15.29
N GLN A 458 2.68 6.69 16.08
CA GLN A 458 2.83 8.11 16.37
C GLN A 458 3.33 8.86 15.14
N PRO A 459 2.82 10.08 14.86
CA PRO A 459 3.13 10.85 13.65
C PRO A 459 4.62 10.96 13.31
N GLU A 460 5.49 11.00 14.33
CA GLU A 460 6.93 11.17 14.20
C GLU A 460 7.64 9.93 13.62
N LYS A 461 7.06 8.73 13.84
CA LYS A 461 7.64 7.42 13.47
C LYS A 461 6.84 6.69 12.37
N VAL A 462 5.95 7.38 11.68
CA VAL A 462 5.12 6.77 10.62
C VAL A 462 5.95 6.46 9.38
N VAL A 463 6.04 5.17 9.05
CA VAL A 463 6.76 4.64 7.86
C VAL A 463 5.82 3.96 6.86
N LEU A 464 4.87 3.18 7.36
CA LEU A 464 4.17 2.16 6.60
C LEU A 464 2.83 2.67 6.05
N GLN A 465 2.42 2.15 4.90
CA GLN A 465 1.29 2.64 4.07
C GLN A 465 -0.09 2.72 4.74
N SER A 466 -0.25 2.29 5.99
CA SER A 466 -1.53 2.21 6.68
C SER A 466 -1.65 3.17 7.84
N HIS A 467 -1.82 4.44 7.49
CA HIS A 467 -1.95 5.50 8.49
C HIS A 467 -3.36 5.44 9.09
N LEU A 468 -3.56 4.71 10.19
CA LEU A 468 -4.83 4.71 10.95
C LEU A 468 -5.26 6.14 11.31
N ILE A 469 -4.29 7.03 11.51
CA ILE A 469 -4.53 8.46 11.74
C ILE A 469 -5.15 9.19 10.54
N VAL A 470 -4.91 8.74 9.30
CA VAL A 470 -5.59 9.27 8.11
C VAL A 470 -7.06 8.87 8.14
N GLN A 471 -7.39 7.63 8.52
CA GLN A 471 -8.78 7.20 8.68
C GLN A 471 -9.50 8.04 9.74
N TYR A 472 -8.85 8.34 10.86
CA TYR A 472 -9.37 9.27 11.86
C TYR A 472 -9.74 10.62 11.25
N TRP A 473 -8.83 11.26 10.52
CA TRP A 473 -9.10 12.58 9.93
C TRP A 473 -10.17 12.51 8.83
N GLN A 474 -10.23 11.41 8.08
CA GLN A 474 -11.30 11.17 7.10
C GLN A 474 -12.67 11.09 7.77
N ILE A 475 -12.79 10.32 8.86
CA ILE A 475 -14.04 10.18 9.62
C ILE A 475 -14.41 11.53 10.24
N VAL A 476 -13.49 12.21 10.93
CA VAL A 476 -13.75 13.54 11.52
C VAL A 476 -14.24 14.52 10.46
N LYS A 477 -13.58 14.60 9.30
CA LYS A 477 -14.00 15.47 8.19
C LYS A 477 -15.38 15.08 7.66
N ALA A 478 -15.64 13.79 7.49
CA ALA A 478 -16.93 13.29 7.00
C ALA A 478 -18.07 13.62 7.97
N GLU A 479 -17.86 13.47 9.28
CA GLU A 479 -18.88 13.78 10.28
C GLU A 479 -19.09 15.29 10.45
N CYS A 480 -18.04 16.11 10.40
CA CYS A 480 -18.17 17.58 10.39
C CYS A 480 -18.96 18.09 9.19
N GLY A 481 -18.85 17.44 8.02
CA GLY A 481 -19.63 17.78 6.83
C GLY A 481 -21.14 17.50 6.95
N LYS A 482 -21.57 16.74 7.96
CA LYS A 482 -22.98 16.41 8.23
C LYS A 482 -23.65 17.34 9.23
N ILE A 483 -22.94 18.36 9.73
CA ILE A 483 -23.52 19.38 10.61
C ILE A 483 -24.61 20.13 9.82
N GLN A 484 -25.81 20.19 10.37
CA GLN A 484 -26.89 21.02 9.83
C GLN A 484 -26.36 22.44 9.57
N GLY A 485 -26.67 22.98 8.39
CA GLY A 485 -26.42 24.38 8.09
C GLY A 485 -27.05 25.29 9.13
N GLY A 486 -26.25 25.71 10.12
CA GLY A 486 -26.28 27.09 10.55
C GLY A 486 -25.87 27.89 9.33
N GLY A 487 -26.85 28.34 8.54
CA GLY A 487 -26.58 29.30 7.48
C GLY A 487 -25.73 30.44 8.05
N PRO A 488 -24.84 31.06 7.27
CA PRO A 488 -24.15 32.25 7.75
C PRO A 488 -25.24 33.22 8.23
N VAL A 489 -25.17 33.61 9.50
CA VAL A 489 -25.88 34.80 9.96
C VAL A 489 -25.34 35.90 9.05
N ALA A 490 -26.13 36.26 8.04
CA ALA A 490 -25.83 37.39 7.20
C ALA A 490 -25.89 38.61 8.12
N SER A 491 -24.74 38.97 8.69
CA SER A 491 -24.51 40.29 9.23
C SER A 491 -24.78 41.24 8.06
N LYS A 492 -25.97 41.85 8.07
CA LYS A 492 -26.33 42.97 7.19
C LYS A 492 -25.55 44.21 7.62
N GLU A 493 -24.24 44.12 7.62
CA GLU A 493 -23.39 45.30 7.66
C GLU A 493 -22.67 45.38 6.32
N PRO A 494 -22.96 46.42 5.50
CA PRO A 494 -22.26 46.62 4.25
C PRO A 494 -20.77 46.87 4.56
N PRO A 495 -19.84 46.37 3.72
CA PRO A 495 -18.42 46.56 3.94
C PRO A 495 -18.08 48.05 3.88
N VAL A 496 -17.57 48.56 5.00
CA VAL A 496 -16.98 49.90 5.09
C VAL A 496 -15.70 49.90 4.26
N ILE A 497 -15.73 50.59 3.13
CA ILE A 497 -14.55 50.84 2.29
C ILE A 497 -13.63 51.79 3.07
N PRO A 498 -12.37 51.41 3.38
CA PRO A 498 -11.44 52.32 4.03
C PRO A 498 -11.04 53.46 3.07
N PRO A 499 -10.91 54.71 3.54
CA PRO A 499 -10.56 55.84 2.70
C PRO A 499 -9.14 55.69 2.15
N GLN A 500 -9.00 55.87 0.84
CA GLN A 500 -7.73 55.91 0.15
C GLN A 500 -6.87 57.06 0.70
N SER A 501 -5.67 56.71 1.18
CA SER A 501 -4.66 57.68 1.62
C SER A 501 -4.19 58.53 0.43
N PRO A 502 -3.92 59.84 0.61
CA PRO A 502 -3.47 60.71 -0.47
C PRO A 502 -2.07 60.31 -0.94
N ARG A 503 -1.87 60.26 -2.26
CA ARG A 503 -0.54 60.19 -2.87
C ARG A 503 0.25 61.43 -2.46
N HIS A 504 1.37 61.25 -1.78
CA HIS A 504 2.35 62.30 -1.60
C HIS A 504 2.98 62.63 -2.96
N ALA A 505 3.11 63.94 -3.19
CA ALA A 505 3.75 64.58 -4.33
C ALA A 505 5.27 64.33 -4.37
#